data_AF-A0AA35THX5-F1
#
_entry.id   AF-A0AA35THX5-F1
#
_cell.length_a   1.000
_cell.length_b   1.000
_cell.length_c   1.000
_cell.angle_alpha   90.00
_cell.angle_beta   90.00
_cell.angle_gamma   90.00
#
_symmetry.space_group_name_H-M   'P 1'
#
loop_
_entity.id
_entity.type
_entity.pdbx_description
1 polymer ?
#
loop_
_entity_poly.entity_id
_entity_poly.type
_entity_poly.pdbx_seq_one_letter_code
_entity_poly.pdbx_strand_id
1 'polypeptide(L)'
;MFEVLIQYISGVLDTPDDQVRCVVLLFMGYPLALVLRHILHPSWTSLHVRHLFSSLSGLTLAALCYDWQVMVLVVGVAVGYIILLAAPSNVVQRWSMGWVFVFMSSGHLYRTLTDYGGWHLDITG
;
A
#
# COMPACT_ATOMS: atom_id res chain seq x y z
N MET A 1 -19.94 -6.82 6.14
CA MET A 1 -20.19 -5.50 6.76
C MET A 1 -19.39 -4.41 6.06
N PHE A 2 -18.06 -4.52 5.92
CA PHE A 2 -17.24 -3.56 5.20
C PHE A 2 -17.67 -3.37 3.73
N GLU A 3 -17.79 -4.45 2.96
CA GLU A 3 -18.24 -4.37 1.55
C GLU A 3 -19.62 -3.72 1.37
N VAL A 4 -20.57 -4.01 2.26
CA VAL A 4 -21.92 -3.41 2.22
C VAL A 4 -21.85 -1.89 2.43
N LEU A 5 -20.95 -1.42 3.30
CA LEU A 5 -20.73 0.01 3.51
C LEU A 5 -20.12 0.66 2.25
N ILE A 6 -19.13 0.02 1.63
CA ILE A 6 -18.50 0.53 0.40
C ILE A 6 -19.53 0.63 -0.72
N GLN A 7 -20.32 -0.42 -0.96
CA GLN A 7 -21.37 -0.45 -1.97
C GLN A 7 -22.45 0.62 -1.72
N TYR A 8 -22.80 0.85 -0.45
CA TYR A 8 -23.74 1.90 -0.09
C TYR A 8 -23.18 3.29 -0.43
N ILE A 9 -21.94 3.58 -0.05
CA ILE A 9 -21.30 4.88 -0.32
C ILE A 9 -21.11 5.08 -1.83
N SER A 10 -20.65 4.04 -2.54
CA SER A 10 -20.52 4.01 -4.00
C SER A 10 -21.84 4.34 -4.69
N GLY A 11 -22.94 3.69 -4.29
CA GLY A 11 -24.26 3.98 -4.85
C GLY A 11 -24.78 5.40 -4.57
N VAL A 12 -24.35 6.03 -3.46
CA VAL A 12 -24.70 7.42 -3.15
C VAL A 12 -23.83 8.41 -3.94
N LEU A 13 -22.56 8.08 -4.19
CA LEU A 13 -21.60 8.97 -4.86
C LEU A 13 -21.48 8.74 -6.37
N ASP A 14 -22.16 7.72 -6.91
CA ASP A 14 -22.05 7.28 -8.31
C ASP A 14 -20.58 7.12 -8.76
N THR A 15 -19.78 6.51 -7.89
CA THR A 15 -18.33 6.36 -8.05
C THR A 15 -17.94 4.89 -7.89
N PRO A 16 -16.99 4.35 -8.68
CA PRO A 16 -16.57 2.95 -8.57
C PRO A 16 -16.18 2.51 -7.15
N ASP A 17 -16.56 1.28 -6.79
CA ASP A 17 -16.39 0.70 -5.44
C ASP A 17 -14.92 0.70 -4.98
N ASP A 18 -13.99 0.41 -5.89
CA ASP A 18 -12.54 0.37 -5.66
C ASP A 18 -11.96 1.74 -5.28
N GLN A 19 -12.41 2.80 -5.95
CA GLN A 19 -12.00 4.18 -5.63
C GLN A 19 -12.53 4.61 -4.26
N VAL A 20 -13.81 4.32 -3.97
CA VAL A 20 -14.42 4.56 -2.66
C VAL A 20 -13.67 3.80 -1.58
N ARG A 21 -13.36 2.52 -1.83
CA ARG A 21 -12.61 1.66 -0.90
C ARG A 21 -11.24 2.26 -0.58
N CYS A 22 -10.49 2.69 -1.60
CA CYS A 22 -9.19 3.33 -1.42
C CYS A 22 -9.27 4.57 -0.54
N VAL A 23 -10.23 5.46 -0.81
CA VAL A 23 -10.40 6.70 -0.03
C VAL A 23 -10.78 6.39 1.42
N VAL A 24 -11.75 5.50 1.64
CA VAL A 24 -12.16 5.08 3.00
C VAL A 24 -10.98 4.49 3.77
N LEU A 25 -10.22 3.59 3.16
CA LEU A 25 -9.05 2.96 3.80
C LEU A 25 -7.91 3.95 4.05
N LEU A 26 -7.72 4.95 3.18
CA LEU A 26 -6.78 6.05 3.41
C LEU A 26 -7.17 6.83 4.68
N PHE A 27 -8.45 7.16 4.84
CA PHE A 27 -8.92 7.83 6.05
C PHE A 27 -8.85 6.94 7.30
N MET A 28 -8.96 5.62 7.17
CA MET A 28 -8.72 4.67 8.26
C MET A 28 -7.26 4.68 8.76
N GLY A 29 -6.32 5.25 8.01
CA GLY A 29 -4.95 5.49 8.48
C GLY A 29 -4.87 6.46 9.68
N TYR A 30 -5.74 7.46 9.76
CA TYR A 30 -5.74 8.45 10.86
C TYR A 30 -6.03 7.84 12.24
N PRO A 31 -7.11 7.05 12.44
CA PRO A 31 -7.35 6.41 13.73
C PRO A 31 -6.22 5.43 14.10
N LEU A 32 -5.65 4.70 13.14
CA LEU A 32 -4.48 3.84 13.39
C LEU A 32 -3.25 4.64 13.84
N ALA A 33 -3.04 5.83 13.28
CA ALA A 33 -1.99 6.73 13.72
C ALA A 33 -2.24 7.23 15.16
N LEU A 34 -3.49 7.49 15.55
CA LEU A 34 -3.84 7.84 16.94
C LEU A 34 -3.55 6.69 17.90
N VAL A 35 -3.81 5.44 17.52
CA VAL A 35 -3.43 4.26 18.31
C VAL A 35 -1.91 4.22 18.51
N LEU A 36 -1.12 4.45 17.45
CA LEU A 36 0.34 4.45 17.53
C LEU A 36 0.90 5.59 18.41
N ARG A 37 0.21 6.73 18.41
CA ARG A 37 0.58 7.93 19.18
C ARG A 37 0.22 7.81 20.65
N HIS A 38 -1.01 7.40 20.95
CA HIS A 38 -1.56 7.49 22.32
C HIS A 38 -1.56 6.17 23.07
N ILE A 39 -1.79 5.04 22.39
CA ILE A 39 -1.89 3.73 23.04
C ILE A 39 -0.52 3.06 23.04
N LEU A 40 0.13 2.99 21.87
CA LEU A 40 1.43 2.35 21.70
C LEU A 40 2.60 3.32 21.90
N HIS A 41 2.49 4.29 22.81
CA HIS A 41 3.47 5.39 22.97
C HIS A 41 4.91 4.88 23.23
N PRO A 42 5.96 5.57 22.73
CA PRO A 42 7.34 5.08 22.81
C PRO A 42 7.88 4.90 24.23
N SER A 43 7.31 5.63 25.21
CA SER A 43 7.80 5.57 26.60
C SER A 43 7.43 4.28 27.33
N TRP A 44 6.47 3.50 26.85
CA TRP A 44 6.03 2.25 27.48
C TRP A 44 5.83 1.08 26.51
N THR A 45 6.00 1.30 25.21
CA THR A 45 5.85 0.25 24.19
C THR A 45 7.17 0.01 23.48
N SER A 46 7.56 -1.25 23.32
CA SER A 46 8.79 -1.61 22.61
C SER A 46 8.75 -1.23 21.14
N LEU A 47 9.93 -0.95 20.58
CA LEU A 47 10.10 -0.61 19.17
C LEU A 47 9.57 -1.73 18.25
N HIS A 48 9.80 -2.99 18.60
CA HIS A 48 9.34 -4.15 17.84
C HIS A 48 7.82 -4.23 17.74
N VAL A 49 7.09 -4.01 18.85
CA VAL A 49 5.63 -4.04 18.85
C VAL A 49 5.07 -2.91 17.98
N ARG A 50 5.66 -1.72 18.05
CA ARG A 50 5.26 -0.59 17.22
C ARG A 50 5.46 -0.87 15.72
N HIS A 51 6.60 -1.42 15.33
CA HIS A 51 6.87 -1.78 13.93
C HIS A 51 5.98 -2.91 13.42
N LEU A 52 5.72 -3.94 14.25
CA LEU A 52 4.81 -5.01 13.89
C LEU A 52 3.39 -4.48 13.69
N PHE A 53 2.89 -3.66 14.61
CA PHE A 53 1.59 -3.05 14.49
C PHE A 53 1.47 -2.19 13.23
N SER A 54 2.45 -1.32 12.96
CA SER A 54 2.42 -0.45 11.77
C SER A 54 2.48 -1.27 10.47
N SER A 55 3.33 -2.30 10.43
CA SER A 55 3.52 -3.14 9.23
C SER A 55 2.29 -4.00 8.95
N LEU A 56 1.73 -4.65 9.98
CA LEU A 56 0.52 -5.47 9.83
C LEU A 56 -0.70 -4.63 9.49
N SER A 57 -0.85 -3.45 10.10
CA SER A 57 -1.96 -2.55 9.78
C SER A 57 -1.86 -2.04 8.35
N GLY A 58 -0.66 -1.59 7.92
CA GLY A 58 -0.42 -1.15 6.54
C GLY A 58 -0.67 -2.27 5.53
N LEU A 59 -0.17 -3.48 5.79
CA LEU A 59 -0.40 -4.64 4.93
C LEU A 59 -1.88 -5.02 4.86
N THR A 60 -2.60 -4.94 5.98
CA THR A 60 -4.05 -5.22 6.02
C THR A 60 -4.82 -4.20 5.18
N LEU A 61 -4.53 -2.90 5.34
CA LEU A 61 -5.16 -1.86 4.52
C LEU A 61 -4.84 -2.05 3.03
N ALA A 62 -3.59 -2.37 2.69
CA ALA A 62 -3.19 -2.61 1.31
C ALA A 62 -3.87 -3.85 0.72
N ALA A 63 -4.02 -4.94 1.49
CA ALA A 63 -4.71 -6.15 1.05
C ALA A 63 -6.21 -5.92 0.83
N LEU A 64 -6.85 -5.10 1.67
CA LEU A 64 -8.24 -4.70 1.46
C LEU A 64 -8.40 -3.79 0.24
N CYS A 65 -7.40 -2.95 -0.06
CA CYS A 65 -7.46 -2.00 -1.16
C CYS A 65 -7.21 -2.65 -2.53
N TYR A 66 -6.18 -3.49 -2.64
CA TYR A 66 -5.67 -4.00 -3.91
C TYR A 66 -5.92 -5.50 -4.14
N ASP A 67 -6.67 -6.14 -3.23
CA ASP A 67 -6.98 -7.57 -3.25
C ASP A 67 -5.71 -8.42 -3.46
N TRP A 68 -5.66 -9.21 -4.54
CA TRP A 68 -4.53 -10.10 -4.83
C TRP A 68 -3.25 -9.34 -5.21
N GLN A 69 -3.37 -8.13 -5.76
CA GLN A 69 -2.23 -7.37 -6.28
C GLN A 69 -1.30 -6.90 -5.16
N VAL A 70 -1.75 -6.94 -3.89
CA VAL A 70 -0.90 -6.72 -2.72
C VAL A 70 0.32 -7.64 -2.69
N MET A 71 0.22 -8.85 -3.26
CA MET A 71 1.36 -9.78 -3.33
C MET A 71 2.47 -9.23 -4.22
N VAL A 72 2.11 -8.58 -5.33
CA VAL A 72 3.07 -7.93 -6.23
C VAL A 72 3.75 -6.76 -5.52
N LEU A 73 3.00 -5.98 -4.72
CA LEU A 73 3.56 -4.92 -3.88
C LEU A 73 4.53 -5.48 -2.82
N VAL A 74 4.18 -6.57 -2.14
CA VAL A 74 5.05 -7.20 -1.14
C VAL A 74 6.36 -7.66 -1.78
N VAL A 75 6.32 -8.28 -2.96
CA VAL A 75 7.53 -8.64 -3.72
C VAL A 75 8.31 -7.39 -4.12
N GLY A 76 7.63 -6.36 -4.61
CA GLY A 76 8.19 -5.05 -4.95
C GLY A 76 9.03 -4.45 -3.81
N VAL A 77 8.43 -4.39 -2.62
CA VAL A 77 9.06 -3.85 -1.41
C VAL A 77 10.16 -4.78 -0.90
N ALA A 78 9.98 -6.10 -0.94
CA ALA A 78 10.99 -7.06 -0.49
C ALA A 78 12.28 -6.97 -1.31
N VAL A 79 12.19 -6.86 -2.63
CA VAL A 79 13.36 -6.66 -3.50
C VAL A 79 14.02 -5.31 -3.19
N GLY A 80 13.23 -4.25 -3.01
CA GLY A 80 13.76 -2.94 -2.59
C GLY A 80 14.52 -3.00 -1.27
N TYR A 81 14.00 -3.75 -0.30
CA TYR A 81 14.65 -3.96 1.00
C TYR A 81 15.93 -4.79 0.89
N ILE A 82 15.95 -5.82 0.05
CA ILE A 82 17.16 -6.60 -0.23
C ILE A 82 18.24 -5.70 -0.84
N ILE A 83 17.89 -4.80 -1.76
CA ILE A 83 18.83 -3.81 -2.31
C ILE A 83 19.39 -2.92 -1.21
N LEU A 84 18.55 -2.44 -0.28
CA LEU A 84 19.00 -1.63 0.85
C LEU A 84 19.99 -2.36 1.76
N LEU A 85 19.81 -3.68 1.95
CA LEU A 85 20.69 -4.50 2.78
C LEU A 85 22.00 -4.90 2.08
N ALA A 86 21.96 -5.14 0.76
CA ALA A 86 23.07 -5.73 0.03
C ALA A 86 23.95 -4.69 -0.69
N ALA A 87 23.40 -3.56 -1.13
CA ALA A 87 24.14 -2.58 -1.92
C ALA A 87 25.01 -1.66 -1.04
N PRO A 88 26.22 -1.30 -1.48
CA PRO A 88 27.06 -0.38 -0.73
C PRO A 88 26.46 1.05 -0.73
N SER A 89 26.71 1.78 0.35
CA SER A 89 26.09 3.08 0.63
C SER A 89 26.33 4.16 -0.44
N ASN A 90 27.40 4.03 -1.24
CA ASN A 90 27.72 4.94 -2.32
C ASN A 90 26.86 4.75 -3.58
N VAL A 91 26.19 3.61 -3.74
CA VAL A 91 25.40 3.28 -4.94
C VAL A 91 23.99 2.80 -4.65
N VAL A 92 23.64 2.51 -3.39
CA VAL A 92 22.31 2.02 -2.98
C VAL A 92 21.17 2.88 -3.53
N GLN A 93 21.33 4.22 -3.52
CA GLN A 93 20.33 5.13 -4.07
C GLN A 93 20.06 4.88 -5.56
N ARG A 94 21.10 4.62 -6.36
CA ARG A 94 20.97 4.37 -7.80
C ARG A 94 20.28 3.04 -8.07
N TRP A 95 20.63 2.01 -7.31
CA TRP A 95 20.01 0.68 -7.42
C TRP A 95 18.55 0.70 -6.98
N SER A 96 18.24 1.30 -5.83
CA SER A 96 16.86 1.44 -5.35
C SER A 96 16.01 2.24 -6.33
N MET A 97 16.55 3.34 -6.87
CA MET A 97 15.86 4.14 -7.89
C MET A 97 15.59 3.33 -9.16
N GLY A 98 16.62 2.64 -9.68
CA GLY A 98 16.48 1.80 -10.87
C GLY A 98 15.43 0.69 -10.69
N TRP A 99 15.42 0.05 -9.51
CA TRP A 99 14.41 -0.94 -9.18
C TRP A 99 12.99 -0.38 -9.21
N VAL A 100 12.74 0.74 -8.51
CA VAL A 100 11.41 1.36 -8.46
C VAL A 100 10.94 1.77 -9.85
N PHE A 101 11.83 2.34 -10.69
CA PHE A 101 11.47 2.68 -12.07
C PHE A 101 11.10 1.45 -12.89
N VAL A 102 11.89 0.38 -12.84
CA VAL A 102 11.61 -0.86 -13.59
C VAL A 102 10.30 -1.48 -13.09
N PHE A 103 10.09 -1.56 -11.78
CA PHE A 103 8.88 -2.10 -11.17
C PHE A 103 7.63 -1.31 -11.61
N MET A 104 7.64 0.01 -11.44
CA MET A 104 6.49 0.86 -11.82
C MET A 104 6.25 0.90 -13.33
N SER A 105 7.31 0.96 -14.15
CA SER A 105 7.17 0.94 -15.61
C SER A 105 6.57 -0.37 -16.10
N SER A 106 6.97 -1.49 -15.50
CA SER A 106 6.42 -2.81 -15.83
C SER A 106 4.93 -2.89 -15.47
N GLY A 107 4.53 -2.34 -14.32
CA GLY A 107 3.12 -2.25 -13.93
C GLY A 107 2.29 -1.41 -14.92
N HIS A 108 2.75 -0.21 -15.25
CA HIS A 108 2.05 0.64 -16.22
C HIS A 108 1.99 0.01 -17.62
N LEU A 109 3.06 -0.65 -18.06
CA LEU A 109 3.06 -1.36 -19.34
C LEU A 109 2.06 -2.52 -19.32
N TYR A 110 2.03 -3.31 -18.24
CA TYR A 110 1.04 -4.38 -18.06
C TYR A 110 -0.38 -3.82 -18.15
N ARG A 111 -0.69 -2.75 -17.41
CA ARG A 111 -2.00 -2.08 -17.45
C ARG A 111 -2.35 -1.58 -18.85
N THR A 112 -1.40 -0.98 -19.54
CA THR A 112 -1.58 -0.51 -20.93
C THR A 112 -1.93 -1.67 -21.88
N LEU A 113 -1.39 -2.86 -21.64
CA LEU A 113 -1.65 -4.04 -22.47
C LEU A 113 -2.97 -4.74 -22.12
N THR A 114 -3.40 -4.72 -20.86
CA THR A 114 -4.58 -5.47 -20.40
C THR A 114 -5.85 -4.63 -20.22
N ASP A 115 -5.71 -3.36 -19.80
CA ASP A 115 -6.83 -2.47 -19.46
C ASP A 115 -6.52 -1.03 -19.93
N TYR A 116 -6.30 -0.89 -21.25
CA TYR A 116 -6.01 0.40 -21.85
C TYR A 116 -7.20 1.36 -21.73
N GLY A 117 -7.02 2.47 -21.02
CA GLY A 117 -8.08 3.46 -20.81
C GLY A 117 -9.11 3.08 -19.74
N GLY A 118 -8.89 1.97 -19.01
CA GLY A 118 -9.69 1.62 -17.85
C GLY A 118 -9.42 2.54 -16.65
N TRP A 119 -10.45 2.66 -15.82
CA TRP A 119 -10.48 3.50 -14.61
C TRP A 119 -10.45 2.68 -13.31
N HIS A 120 -10.03 1.41 -13.41
CA HIS A 120 -9.85 0.53 -12.27
C HIS A 120 -8.59 0.91 -11.52
N LEU A 121 -8.71 0.96 -10.19
CA LEU A 121 -7.60 1.15 -9.29
C LEU A 121 -6.70 -0.09 -9.31
N ASP A 122 -5.41 0.13 -9.52
CA ASP A 122 -4.39 -0.89 -9.41
C ASP A 122 -3.20 -0.39 -8.58
N ILE A 123 -2.21 -1.25 -8.39
CA ILE A 123 -1.00 -0.92 -7.61
C ILE A 123 -0.18 0.25 -8.18
N THR A 124 -0.45 0.68 -9.41
CA THR A 124 0.27 1.76 -10.08
C THR A 124 -0.38 3.14 -9.92
N GLY A 125 -1.61 3.19 -9.40
CA GLY A 125 -2.38 4.41 -9.19
C GLY A 125 -3.53 4.55 -10.18
#